data_AF-A0A925RMU4-F1
#
_entry.id   AF-A0A925RMU4-F1
#
_cell.length_a   1.000
_cell.length_b   1.000
_cell.length_c   1.000
_cell.angle_alpha   90.00
_cell.angle_beta   90.00
_cell.angle_gamma   90.00
#
_symmetry.space_group_name_H-M   'P 1'
#
loop_
_entity.id
_entity.type
_entity.pdbx_description
1 polymer ?
#
loop_
_entity_poly.entity_id
_entity_poly.type
_entity_poly.pdbx_seq_one_letter_code
_entity_poly.pdbx_strand_id
1 'polypeptide(L)' 'MDFAPTEEQLLIQRMARDVAERVLAPRAAARDLSGEFPLAELRELAGLGLLGIAVPDALGGAG' A
#
# COMPACT_ATOMS: atom_id res chain seq x y z
N MET A 1 4.62 -5.28 28.86
CA MET A 1 4.18 -5.57 27.48
C MET A 1 4.61 -4.39 26.65
N ASP A 2 5.33 -4.63 25.56
CA ASP A 2 5.73 -3.57 24.62
C ASP A 2 4.72 -3.52 23.48
N PHE A 3 4.29 -2.32 23.13
CA PHE A 3 3.30 -2.03 22.09
C PHE A 3 3.87 -1.11 21.00
N ALA A 4 5.15 -0.74 21.09
CA ALA A 4 5.79 0.04 20.06
C ALA A 4 5.93 -0.80 18.78
N PRO A 5 5.66 -0.22 17.59
CA PRO A 5 5.93 -0.89 16.33
C PRO A 5 7.45 -1.06 16.13
N THR A 6 7.83 -2.13 15.45
CA THR A 6 9.22 -2.33 15.03
C THR A 6 9.63 -1.30 13.97
N GLU A 7 10.94 -1.13 13.74
CA GLU A 7 11.43 -0.22 12.69
C GLU A 7 10.92 -0.58 11.29
N GLU A 8 10.81 -1.88 11.01
CA GLU A 8 10.24 -2.41 9.77
C GLU A 8 8.76 -2.06 9.63
N GLN A 9 7.96 -2.25 10.69
CA GLN A 9 6.56 -1.87 10.70
C GLN A 9 6.37 -0.36 10.50
N LEU A 10 7.26 0.46 11.08
CA LEU A 10 7.26 1.91 10.87
C LEU A 10 7.63 2.28 9.41
N LEU A 11 8.54 1.55 8.77
CA LEU A 11 8.88 1.76 7.37
C LEU A 11 7.70 1.45 6.45
N ILE A 12 7.05 0.30 6.66
CA ILE A 12 5.84 -0.11 5.92
C ILE A 12 4.73 0.94 6.11
N GLN A 13 4.51 1.41 7.34
CA GLN A 13 3.51 2.44 7.63
C GLN A 13 3.80 3.73 6.86
N ARG A 14 5.06 4.18 6.81
CA ARG A 14 5.44 5.40 6.07
C ARG A 14 5.19 5.24 4.58
N MET A 15 5.62 4.13 3.98
CA MET A 15 5.37 3.85 2.56
C MET A 15 3.88 3.82 2.22
N ALA A 16 3.07 3.14 3.04
CA ALA A 16 1.62 3.08 2.84
C ALA A 16 0.97 4.46 2.95
N ARG A 17 1.42 5.29 3.90
CA ARG A 17 0.93 6.67 4.07
C ARG A 17 1.25 7.53 2.86
N ASP A 18 2.47 7.49 2.37
CA ASP A 18 2.90 8.31 1.23
C ASP A 18 2.07 8.02 -0.03
N VAL A 19 1.79 6.75 -0.31
CA VAL A 19 0.94 6.36 -1.45
C VAL A 19 -0.50 6.78 -1.22
N ALA A 20 -1.03 6.56 -0.02
CA ALA A 20 -2.39 6.97 0.30
C ALA A 20 -2.60 8.47 0.08
N GLU A 21 -1.66 9.31 0.51
CA GLU A 21 -1.75 10.76 0.40
C GLU A 21 -1.51 11.26 -1.03
N ARG A 22 -0.54 10.70 -1.76
CA ARG A 22 -0.13 11.20 -3.08
C ARG A 22 -0.94 10.62 -4.24
N VAL A 23 -1.46 9.40 -4.09
CA VAL A 23 -2.02 8.62 -5.19
C VAL A 23 -3.50 8.37 -4.99
N LEU A 24 -3.87 7.87 -3.81
CA LEU A 24 -5.23 7.41 -3.54
C LEU A 24 -6.17 8.57 -3.18
N ALA A 25 -5.77 9.43 -2.23
CA ALA A 25 -6.61 10.49 -1.68
C ALA A 25 -7.12 11.48 -2.76
N PRO A 26 -6.30 11.95 -3.72
CA PRO A 26 -6.77 12.89 -4.75
C PRO A 26 -7.81 12.28 -5.70
N ARG A 27 -7.81 10.95 -5.87
CA ARG A 27 -8.68 10.23 -6.81
C ARG A 27 -9.88 9.54 -6.13
N ALA A 28 -9.86 9.44 -4.81
CA ALA A 28 -10.81 8.64 -4.04
C ALA A 28 -12.27 9.03 -4.30
N ALA A 29 -12.60 10.32 -4.22
CA ALA A 29 -13.98 10.80 -4.40
C ALA A 29 -14.52 10.57 -5.83
N ALA A 30 -13.70 10.81 -6.85
CA ALA A 30 -14.10 10.59 -8.24
C ALA A 30 -14.31 9.11 -8.54
N ARG A 31 -13.45 8.25 -7.98
CA ARG A 31 -13.58 6.79 -8.09
C ARG A 31 -14.81 6.26 -7.37
N ASP A 32 -15.10 6.76 -6.17
CA ASP A 32 -16.31 6.40 -5.41
C ASP A 32 -17.58 6.72 -6.21
N LEU A 33 -17.63 7.92 -6.81
CA LEU A 33 -18.76 8.35 -7.64
C LEU A 33 -18.92 7.52 -8.92
N SER A 34 -17.82 7.18 -9.58
CA SER A 34 -17.84 6.47 -10.88
C SER A 34 -17.97 4.96 -10.74
N GLY A 35 -17.57 4.39 -9.60
CA GLY A 35 -17.47 2.94 -9.40
C GLY A 35 -16.39 2.27 -10.24
N GLU A 36 -15.47 3.03 -10.84
CA GLU A 36 -14.42 2.48 -11.69
C GLU A 36 -13.43 1.60 -10.92
N PHE A 37 -12.99 0.51 -11.56
CA PHE A 37 -12.02 -0.39 -10.97
C PHE A 37 -10.61 0.25 -10.94
N PRO A 38 -9.94 0.32 -9.77
CA PRO A 38 -8.69 1.07 -9.57
C PRO A 38 -7.44 0.32 -10.07
N LEU A 39 -7.42 -0.11 -11.33
CA LEU A 39 -6.31 -0.91 -11.85
C LEU A 39 -4.97 -0.15 -11.82
N ALA A 40 -4.99 1.17 -12.05
CA ALA A 40 -3.79 1.98 -12.05
C ALA A 40 -3.19 2.10 -10.66
N GLU A 41 -4.02 2.40 -9.66
CA GLU A 41 -3.61 2.51 -8.26
C GLU A 41 -3.12 1.17 -7.71
N LEU A 42 -3.78 0.06 -8.07
CA LEU A 42 -3.34 -1.28 -7.66
C LEU A 42 -1.96 -1.64 -8.23
N ARG A 43 -1.67 -1.24 -9.48
CA ARG A 43 -0.33 -1.44 -10.07
C ARG A 43 0.75 -0.64 -9.34
N GLU A 44 0.43 0.57 -8.90
CA GLU A 44 1.36 1.39 -8.13
C GLU A 44 1.63 0.78 -6.74
N LEU A 45 0.58 0.33 -6.04
CA LEU A 45 0.72 -0.41 -4.78
C LEU A 45 1.53 -1.70 -4.94
N ALA A 46 1.32 -2.45 -6.03
CA ALA A 46 2.08 -3.66 -6.33
C ALA A 46 3.56 -3.38 -6.56
N GLY A 47 3.89 -2.32 -7.31
CA GLY A 47 5.28 -1.90 -7.55
C GLY A 47 6.05 -1.51 -6.29
N LEU A 48 5.33 -1.18 -5.21
CA LEU A 48 5.90 -0.86 -3.90
C LEU A 48 5.92 -2.05 -2.94
N GLY A 49 5.54 -3.25 -3.40
CA GLY A 49 5.49 -4.48 -2.59
C GLY A 49 4.33 -4.50 -1.59
N LEU A 50 3.50 -3.46 -1.52
CA LEU A 50 2.45 -3.31 -0.50
C LEU A 50 1.33 -4.36 -0.63
N LEU A 51 1.14 -4.94 -1.82
CA LEU A 51 0.18 -6.03 -2.05
C LEU A 51 0.76 -7.43 -1.74
N GLY A 52 2.05 -7.53 -1.41
CA GLY A 52 2.79 -8.77 -1.18
C GLY A 52 3.52 -8.83 0.16
N ILE A 53 3.25 -7.92 1.10
CA ILE A 53 3.96 -7.80 2.39
C ILE A 53 3.98 -9.10 3.21
N ALA A 54 2.94 -9.93 3.12
CA ALA A 54 2.85 -11.19 3.86
C ALA A 54 3.23 -12.42 3.01
N VAL A 55 3.72 -12.19 1.79
CA VAL A 55 4.12 -13.24 0.86
C VAL A 55 5.65 -13.35 0.90
N PRO A 56 6.21 -14.57 1.01
CA PRO A 56 7.66 -14.76 1.00
C PRO A 56 8.32 -14.21 -0.27
N ASP A 57 9.51 -13.64 -0.13
CA ASP A 57 10.36 -13.22 -1.25
C ASP A 57 10.55 -14.33 -2.31
N ALA A 58 10.68 -15.59 -1.89
CA ALA A 58 10.83 -16.74 -2.78
C ALA A 58 9.64 -16.95 -3.73
N LEU A 59 8.48 -16.37 -3.41
CA LEU A 59 7.27 -16.39 -4.22
C LEU A 59 7.00 -15.05 -4.90
N GLY A 60 7.96 -14.11 -4.86
CA GLY A 60 7.82 -12.76 -5.42
C GLY A 60 7.05 -11.79 -4.52
N GLY A 61 6.96 -12.08 -3.22
CA GLY A 61 6.43 -11.15 -2.22
C GLY A 61 7.48 -10.19 -1.67
N ALA A 62 7.16 -9.55 -0.55
CA ALA A 62 8.01 -8.53 0.09
C ALA A 62 8.25 -8.83 1.59
N GLY A 63 8.13 -10.09 1.99
CA GLY A 63 8.29 -10.55 3.38
C GLY A 63 8.91 -11.94 3.47
#